data_AF-A0A9P0Q026-F1
#
_entry.id   AF-A0A9P0Q026-F1
#
_cell.length_a   1.000
_cell.length_b   1.000
_cell.length_c   1.000
_cell.angle_alpha   90.00
_cell.angle_beta   90.00
_cell.angle_gamma   90.00
#
_symmetry.space_group_name_H-M   'P 1'
#
loop_
_entity.id
_entity.type
_entity.pdbx_description
1 polymer ?
#
loop_
_entity_poly.entity_id
_entity_poly.type
_entity_poly.pdbx_seq_one_letter_code
_entity_poly.pdbx_strand_id
1 'polypeptide(L)'
;MALDASKLPLEAKPLHVPPLHEIADYLNESLKSNFAEVKCEVVDCPDLTKDPFYLASPGICGNPKIVDIGGPPFLLPEVDRTKVYDLKDIAKRLNCEPAFMVGAGAGPHPYVGVNCEGIINLAIANGKVNQQTRISKVDQNDDKSIQETLPNSETTVALLVNLLISEGKPGKVLKVHTKKRIGGDDFIASIRKSLQKGYKDKVVGLGGVFVLKEGKAKQHVMRDFSKSRIETEEQLNNWLKFYNMSAPLIALGTLMNDDVVSISATIFRLHF
;
A
#
# COMPACT_ATOMS: atom_id res chain seq x y z
N MET A 1 -7.71 -15.09 16.12
CA MET A 1 -9.00 -15.05 15.37
C MET A 1 -9.23 -13.61 14.96
N ALA A 2 -9.73 -13.36 13.75
CA ALA A 2 -10.05 -12.01 13.31
C ALA A 2 -11.23 -11.42 14.09
N LEU A 3 -11.26 -10.10 14.21
CA LEU A 3 -12.38 -9.35 14.79
C LEU A 3 -13.63 -9.54 13.93
N ASP A 4 -14.79 -9.53 14.60
CA ASP A 4 -16.09 -9.56 13.91
C ASP A 4 -16.26 -8.30 13.07
N ALA A 5 -16.13 -8.45 11.75
CA ALA A 5 -16.17 -7.35 10.82
C ALA A 5 -17.45 -6.53 10.96
N SER A 6 -18.60 -7.09 11.37
CA SER A 6 -19.89 -6.39 11.52
C SER A 6 -19.95 -5.43 12.71
N LYS A 7 -19.05 -5.59 13.70
CA LYS A 7 -19.00 -4.79 14.92
C LYS A 7 -17.97 -3.67 14.90
N LEU A 8 -17.11 -3.64 13.88
CA LEU A 8 -16.11 -2.59 13.72
C LEU A 8 -16.79 -1.21 13.54
N PRO A 9 -16.21 -0.11 14.03
CA PRO A 9 -16.63 1.22 13.61
C PRO A 9 -16.34 1.40 12.12
N LEU A 10 -17.22 2.12 11.41
CA LEU A 10 -17.05 2.46 10.00
C LEU A 10 -17.43 3.92 9.80
N GLU A 11 -16.49 4.70 9.29
CA GLU A 11 -16.71 6.07 8.85
C GLU A 11 -16.49 6.14 7.34
N ALA A 12 -17.35 6.88 6.65
CA ALA A 12 -17.24 7.11 5.21
C ALA A 12 -17.12 8.61 4.95
N LYS A 13 -16.07 9.00 4.23
CA LYS A 13 -15.83 10.37 3.80
C LYS A 13 -15.78 10.43 2.27
N PRO A 14 -16.58 11.27 1.61
CA PRO A 14 -16.45 11.47 0.17
C PRO A 14 -15.11 12.15 -0.13
N LEU A 15 -14.39 11.62 -1.12
CA LEU A 15 -13.17 12.24 -1.65
C LEU A 15 -13.51 13.07 -2.89
N HIS A 16 -12.72 14.11 -3.13
CA HIS A 16 -12.74 14.82 -4.39
C HIS A 16 -12.14 13.93 -5.48
N VAL A 17 -12.83 13.82 -6.62
CA VAL A 17 -12.43 13.00 -7.76
C VAL A 17 -12.26 13.91 -8.98
N PRO A 18 -11.07 14.53 -9.15
CA PRO A 18 -10.77 15.31 -10.35
C PRO A 18 -10.72 14.41 -11.59
N PRO A 19 -10.96 14.96 -12.79
CA PRO A 19 -10.69 14.25 -14.03
C PRO A 19 -9.22 13.82 -14.11
N LEU A 20 -8.95 12.61 -14.60
CA LEU A 20 -7.57 12.07 -14.65
C LEU A 20 -6.62 12.94 -15.48
N HIS A 21 -7.10 13.59 -16.53
CA HIS A 21 -6.27 14.46 -17.38
C HIS A 21 -5.80 15.72 -16.63
N GLU A 22 -6.66 16.28 -15.77
CA GLU A 22 -6.30 17.43 -14.93
C GLU A 22 -5.16 17.07 -13.97
N ILE A 23 -5.25 15.89 -13.33
CA ILE A 23 -4.19 15.38 -12.46
C ILE A 23 -2.90 15.14 -13.27
N ALA A 24 -3.01 14.55 -14.46
CA ALA A 24 -1.86 14.29 -15.32
C ALA A 24 -1.15 15.58 -15.74
N ASP A 25 -1.89 16.58 -16.22
CA ASP A 25 -1.35 17.88 -16.63
C ASP A 25 -0.66 18.59 -15.47
N TYR A 26 -1.30 18.59 -14.29
CA TYR A 26 -0.73 19.19 -13.10
C TYR A 26 0.57 18.51 -12.66
N LEU A 27 0.59 17.17 -12.60
CA LEU A 27 1.77 16.40 -12.20
C LEU A 27 2.92 16.49 -13.21
N ASN A 28 2.61 16.65 -14.51
CA ASN A 28 3.64 16.91 -15.52
C ASN A 28 4.46 18.16 -15.19
N GLU A 29 3.83 19.20 -14.68
CA GLU A 29 4.53 20.43 -14.30
C GLU A 29 5.12 20.36 -12.90
N SER A 30 4.37 19.90 -11.90
CA SER A 30 4.80 19.98 -10.51
C SER A 30 5.98 19.04 -10.19
N LEU A 31 6.02 17.85 -10.80
CA LEU A 31 7.06 16.85 -10.52
C LEU A 31 8.43 17.23 -11.11
N LYS A 32 8.51 18.17 -12.06
CA LYS A 32 9.78 18.67 -12.64
C LYS A 32 10.68 19.32 -11.57
N SER A 33 10.10 19.76 -10.45
CA SER A 33 10.87 20.25 -9.30
C SER A 33 11.72 19.18 -8.62
N ASN A 34 11.33 17.90 -8.72
CA ASN A 34 12.00 16.79 -8.06
C ASN A 34 12.59 15.75 -9.02
N PHE A 35 12.22 15.76 -10.30
CA PHE A 35 12.69 14.80 -11.30
C PHE A 35 13.09 15.49 -12.61
N ALA A 36 14.22 15.08 -13.19
CA ALA A 36 14.72 15.67 -14.44
C ALA A 36 13.88 15.27 -15.66
N GLU A 37 13.33 14.05 -15.66
CA GLU A 37 12.41 13.59 -16.70
C GLU A 37 11.07 13.23 -16.03
N VAL A 38 9.98 13.77 -16.58
CA VAL A 38 8.61 13.55 -16.10
C VAL A 38 7.71 13.33 -17.31
N LYS A 39 6.85 12.31 -17.22
CA LYS A 39 5.73 12.10 -18.15
C LYS A 39 4.55 11.51 -17.38
N CYS A 40 3.48 12.29 -17.24
CA CYS A 40 2.22 11.84 -16.69
C CYS A 40 1.18 11.79 -17.81
N GLU A 41 0.46 10.69 -17.95
CA GLU A 41 -0.50 10.49 -19.05
C GLU A 41 -1.67 9.62 -18.60
N VAL A 42 -2.84 9.83 -19.21
CA VAL A 42 -3.99 8.95 -19.03
C VAL A 42 -3.95 7.88 -20.11
N VAL A 43 -3.85 6.62 -19.70
CA VAL A 43 -3.69 5.47 -20.61
C VAL A 43 -4.71 4.40 -20.29
N ASP A 44 -4.92 3.47 -21.24
CA ASP A 44 -5.55 2.20 -20.88
C ASP A 44 -4.63 1.44 -19.91
N CYS A 45 -5.22 0.93 -18.83
CA CYS A 45 -4.52 0.14 -17.84
C CYS A 45 -3.89 -1.08 -18.54
N PRO A 46 -2.57 -1.29 -18.45
CA PRO A 46 -1.97 -2.52 -18.94
C PRO A 46 -2.52 -3.70 -18.15
N ASP A 47 -2.44 -4.92 -18.71
CA ASP A 47 -2.81 -6.13 -17.96
C ASP A 47 -1.87 -6.32 -16.77
N LEU A 48 -2.37 -5.98 -15.59
CA LEU A 48 -1.59 -6.00 -14.35
C LEU A 48 -1.30 -7.43 -13.86
N THR A 49 -1.88 -8.48 -14.46
CA THR A 49 -1.48 -9.87 -14.17
C THR A 49 -0.15 -10.26 -14.81
N LYS A 50 0.37 -9.44 -15.73
CA LYS A 50 1.60 -9.71 -16.49
C LYS A 50 2.80 -9.00 -15.91
N ASP A 51 3.97 -9.31 -16.47
CA ASP A 51 5.19 -8.54 -16.24
C ASP A 51 4.97 -7.05 -16.52
N PRO A 52 5.48 -6.14 -15.68
CA PRO A 52 6.29 -6.39 -14.48
C PRO A 52 5.47 -6.44 -13.17
N PHE A 53 4.14 -6.55 -13.21
CA PHE A 53 3.28 -6.27 -12.05
C PHE A 53 2.82 -7.52 -11.28
N TYR A 54 2.41 -8.58 -11.99
CA TYR A 54 1.99 -9.86 -11.40
C TYR A 54 0.90 -9.75 -10.32
N LEU A 55 -0.06 -8.86 -10.52
CA LEU A 55 -1.19 -8.65 -9.62
C LEU A 55 -2.27 -9.73 -9.77
N ALA A 56 -3.11 -9.86 -8.75
CA ALA A 56 -4.20 -10.83 -8.70
C ALA A 56 -5.37 -10.51 -9.66
N SER A 57 -5.36 -9.33 -10.30
CA SER A 57 -6.41 -8.84 -11.21
C SER A 57 -5.80 -8.09 -12.40
N PRO A 58 -6.43 -8.08 -13.59
CA PRO A 58 -5.88 -7.44 -14.80
C PRO A 58 -5.91 -5.91 -14.77
N GLY A 59 -6.64 -5.27 -13.85
CA GLY A 59 -6.66 -3.82 -13.70
C GLY A 59 -6.98 -3.39 -12.27
N ILE A 60 -7.11 -2.07 -12.08
CA ILE A 60 -7.41 -1.42 -10.79
C ILE A 60 -8.67 -0.53 -10.86
N CYS A 61 -9.45 -0.65 -11.94
CA CYS A 61 -10.63 0.18 -12.17
C CYS A 61 -11.92 -0.49 -11.66
N GLY A 62 -12.98 0.33 -11.61
CA GLY A 62 -14.31 -0.08 -11.16
C GLY A 62 -14.53 0.25 -9.68
N ASN A 63 -15.41 1.22 -9.42
CA ASN A 63 -15.84 1.68 -8.09
C ASN A 63 -14.71 1.78 -7.02
N PRO A 64 -13.59 2.47 -7.31
CA PRO A 64 -12.43 2.50 -6.44
C PRO A 64 -12.73 3.21 -5.11
N LYS A 65 -12.17 2.69 -4.02
CA LYS A 65 -12.24 3.27 -2.67
C LYS A 65 -10.88 3.16 -1.99
N ILE A 66 -10.51 4.18 -1.23
CA ILE A 66 -9.43 4.08 -0.25
C ILE A 66 -10.04 3.59 1.06
N VAL A 67 -9.40 2.61 1.69
CA VAL A 67 -9.85 1.98 2.92
C VAL A 67 -8.68 1.90 3.88
N ASP A 68 -8.84 2.54 5.04
CA ASP A 68 -7.88 2.50 6.14
C ASP A 68 -8.48 1.68 7.28
N ILE A 69 -7.72 0.69 7.74
CA ILE A 69 -8.14 -0.23 8.78
C ILE A 69 -7.13 -0.13 9.92
N GLY A 70 -7.62 0.10 11.14
CA GLY A 70 -6.78 0.22 12.32
C GLY A 70 -5.87 1.44 12.29
N GLY A 71 -4.65 1.32 12.81
CA GLY A 71 -3.68 2.42 12.80
C GLY A 71 -2.45 2.21 13.68
N PRO A 72 -1.47 3.12 13.61
CA PRO A 72 -0.25 3.09 14.43
C PRO A 72 -0.49 2.93 15.95
N PRO A 73 -1.55 3.49 16.55
CA PRO A 73 -1.83 3.28 17.98
C PRO A 73 -2.10 1.83 18.39
N PHE A 74 -2.34 0.91 17.45
CA PHE A 74 -2.44 -0.52 17.74
C PHE A 74 -1.08 -1.24 17.69
N LEU A 75 -0.04 -0.58 17.18
CA LEU A 75 1.34 -1.08 17.18
C LEU A 75 2.17 -0.43 18.29
N LEU A 76 1.96 0.87 18.53
CA LEU A 76 2.78 1.71 19.41
C LEU A 76 1.92 2.42 20.46
N PRO A 77 2.44 2.68 21.68
CA PRO A 77 3.79 2.31 22.15
C PRO A 77 3.93 0.84 22.57
N GLU A 78 2.81 0.15 22.75
CA GLU A 78 2.73 -1.29 22.99
C GLU A 78 1.77 -1.90 21.98
N VAL A 79 2.09 -3.08 21.46
CA VAL A 79 1.28 -3.74 20.45
C VAL A 79 -0.01 -4.32 21.07
N ASP A 80 -1.14 -4.03 20.44
CA ASP A 80 -2.39 -4.77 20.67
C ASP A 80 -2.54 -5.88 19.62
N ARG A 81 -2.03 -7.06 19.96
CA ARG A 81 -2.03 -8.23 19.06
C ARG A 81 -3.43 -8.76 18.77
N THR A 82 -4.47 -8.29 19.48
CA THR A 82 -5.86 -8.69 19.23
C THR A 82 -6.46 -8.04 18.00
N LYS A 83 -5.82 -6.99 17.47
CA LYS A 83 -6.26 -6.26 16.28
C LYS A 83 -5.90 -7.03 15.00
N VAL A 84 -6.73 -8.00 14.68
CA VAL A 84 -6.63 -8.84 13.46
C VAL A 84 -7.92 -8.68 12.66
N TYR A 85 -7.81 -8.50 11.35
CA TYR A 85 -8.93 -8.22 10.46
C TYR A 85 -8.91 -9.20 9.30
N ASP A 86 -10.08 -9.70 8.88
CA ASP A 86 -10.20 -10.53 7.68
C ASP A 86 -10.66 -9.67 6.49
N LEU A 87 -9.81 -9.53 5.47
CA LEU A 87 -10.11 -8.71 4.29
C LEU A 87 -11.31 -9.23 3.50
N LYS A 88 -11.62 -10.52 3.56
CA LYS A 88 -12.83 -11.09 2.95
C LYS A 88 -14.08 -10.58 3.62
N ASP A 89 -14.10 -10.51 4.95
CA ASP A 89 -15.25 -10.03 5.69
C ASP A 89 -15.36 -8.51 5.65
N ILE A 90 -14.23 -7.79 5.61
CA ILE A 90 -14.22 -6.35 5.34
C ILE A 90 -14.81 -6.03 3.96
N ALA A 91 -14.42 -6.76 2.91
CA ALA A 91 -14.96 -6.54 1.56
C ALA A 91 -16.47 -6.73 1.51
N LYS A 92 -17.01 -7.78 2.16
CA LYS A 92 -18.45 -7.99 2.30
C LYS A 92 -19.12 -6.83 3.04
N ARG A 93 -18.54 -6.40 4.17
CA ARG A 93 -19.08 -5.28 4.96
C ARG A 93 -19.15 -3.98 4.15
N LEU A 94 -18.18 -3.74 3.28
CA LEU A 94 -18.14 -2.57 2.41
C LEU A 94 -18.98 -2.71 1.13
N ASN A 95 -19.68 -3.84 0.96
CA ASN A 95 -20.43 -4.19 -0.25
C ASN A 95 -19.57 -4.11 -1.51
N CYS A 96 -18.32 -4.59 -1.44
CA CYS A 96 -17.40 -4.70 -2.56
C CYS A 96 -17.37 -6.15 -3.05
N GLU A 97 -18.00 -6.42 -4.20
CA GLU A 97 -17.99 -7.73 -4.87
C GLU A 97 -18.15 -7.50 -6.39
N PRO A 98 -17.16 -7.87 -7.23
CA PRO A 98 -15.85 -8.41 -6.85
C PRO A 98 -15.00 -7.37 -6.11
N ALA A 99 -14.05 -7.83 -5.31
CA ALA A 99 -13.12 -6.99 -4.57
C ALA A 99 -11.67 -7.35 -4.91
N PHE A 100 -10.99 -6.44 -5.61
CA PHE A 100 -9.55 -6.44 -5.78
C PHE A 100 -8.93 -5.38 -4.87
N MET A 101 -8.00 -5.81 -4.02
CA MET A 101 -7.38 -5.01 -2.98
C MET A 101 -5.87 -4.95 -3.20
N VAL A 102 -5.33 -3.74 -3.26
CA VAL A 102 -3.89 -3.48 -3.27
C VAL A 102 -3.52 -2.47 -2.21
N GLY A 103 -2.38 -2.65 -1.56
CA GLY A 103 -1.93 -1.70 -0.55
C GLY A 103 -0.83 -2.25 0.35
N ALA A 104 -0.72 -1.68 1.54
CA ALA A 104 0.33 -2.02 2.48
C ALA A 104 -0.12 -1.87 3.94
N GLY A 105 0.45 -2.69 4.82
CA GLY A 105 0.13 -2.71 6.25
C GLY A 105 0.90 -3.78 7.00
N ALA A 106 0.48 -4.11 8.22
CA ALA A 106 1.07 -5.23 8.95
C ALA A 106 0.41 -6.56 8.52
N GLY A 107 1.24 -7.57 8.26
CA GLY A 107 0.81 -8.90 7.87
C GLY A 107 0.22 -9.70 9.03
N PRO A 108 -0.33 -10.89 8.76
CA PRO A 108 -1.05 -11.69 9.75
C PRO A 108 -0.09 -12.40 10.70
N HIS A 109 0.41 -11.69 11.73
CA HIS A 109 1.27 -12.28 12.76
C HIS A 109 0.74 -13.59 13.38
N PRO A 110 -0.58 -13.85 13.54
CA PRO A 110 -1.05 -15.13 14.05
C PRO A 110 -0.78 -16.31 13.11
N TYR A 111 -0.79 -16.07 11.79
CA TYR A 111 -0.48 -17.08 10.77
C TYR A 111 1.03 -17.28 10.65
N VAL A 112 1.79 -16.18 10.60
CA VAL A 112 3.24 -16.20 10.36
C VAL A 112 4.04 -16.60 11.60
N GLY A 113 3.46 -16.39 12.79
CA GLY A 113 4.08 -16.64 14.10
C GLY A 113 4.95 -15.50 14.62
N VAL A 114 5.23 -14.48 13.80
CA VAL A 114 6.01 -13.28 14.13
C VAL A 114 5.42 -12.06 13.43
N ASN A 115 5.82 -10.86 13.85
CA ASN A 115 5.49 -9.65 13.11
C ASN A 115 6.04 -9.67 11.68
N CYS A 116 5.33 -9.04 10.75
CA CYS A 116 5.72 -8.94 9.35
C CYS A 116 5.04 -7.75 8.65
N GLU A 117 5.66 -7.27 7.58
CA GLU A 117 5.06 -6.35 6.62
C GLU A 117 4.14 -7.11 5.67
N GLY A 118 3.01 -6.52 5.28
CA GLY A 118 2.08 -7.05 4.28
C GLY A 118 2.03 -6.19 3.02
N ILE A 119 2.17 -6.84 1.86
CA ILE A 119 2.08 -6.26 0.51
C ILE A 119 0.81 -6.76 -0.12
N ILE A 120 -0.28 -6.05 0.14
CA ILE A 120 -1.60 -6.59 -0.12
C ILE A 120 -1.82 -6.64 -1.62
N ASN A 121 -2.14 -7.82 -2.14
CA ASN A 121 -2.45 -8.11 -3.53
C ASN A 121 -3.45 -9.28 -3.55
N LEU A 122 -4.73 -8.95 -3.37
CA LEU A 122 -5.77 -9.93 -3.07
C LEU A 122 -6.98 -9.66 -3.94
N ALA A 123 -7.42 -10.66 -4.70
CA ALA A 123 -8.70 -10.61 -5.41
C ALA A 123 -9.69 -11.62 -4.81
N ILE A 124 -10.92 -11.17 -4.60
CA ILE A 124 -12.04 -11.97 -4.11
C ILE A 124 -13.20 -11.78 -5.08
N ALA A 125 -13.66 -12.89 -5.66
CA ALA A 125 -14.79 -12.88 -6.58
C ALA A 125 -15.60 -14.17 -6.45
N ASN A 126 -16.92 -14.06 -6.28
CA ASN A 126 -17.84 -15.19 -6.15
C ASN A 126 -17.39 -16.19 -5.05
N GLY A 127 -16.89 -15.65 -3.93
CA GLY A 127 -16.36 -16.44 -2.80
C GLY A 127 -15.00 -17.10 -3.03
N LYS A 128 -14.44 -17.03 -4.25
CA LYS A 128 -13.09 -17.52 -4.57
C LYS A 128 -12.05 -16.45 -4.22
N VAL A 129 -10.94 -16.90 -3.66
CA VAL A 129 -9.79 -16.07 -3.28
C VAL A 129 -8.65 -16.35 -4.25
N ASN A 130 -8.10 -15.28 -4.84
CA ASN A 130 -6.80 -15.28 -5.49
C ASN A 130 -5.86 -14.43 -4.64
N GLN A 131 -5.13 -15.09 -3.75
CA GLN A 131 -4.20 -14.47 -2.82
C GLN A 131 -2.81 -14.42 -3.45
N GLN A 132 -2.32 -13.22 -3.73
CA GLN A 132 -0.98 -12.94 -4.23
C GLN A 132 -0.22 -11.99 -3.29
N THR A 133 -0.77 -11.75 -2.09
CA THR A 133 -0.14 -10.94 -1.05
C THR A 133 1.18 -11.57 -0.67
N ARG A 134 2.23 -10.75 -0.74
CA ARG A 134 3.51 -11.09 -0.13
C ARG A 134 3.52 -10.58 1.29
N ILE A 135 4.34 -11.19 2.12
CA ILE A 135 4.76 -10.59 3.37
C ILE A 135 6.26 -10.50 3.44
N SER A 136 6.78 -9.71 4.37
CA SER A 136 8.18 -9.80 4.75
C SER A 136 8.41 -9.75 6.24
N LYS A 137 9.32 -10.61 6.71
CA LYS A 137 9.74 -10.72 8.11
C LYS A 137 11.26 -10.68 8.21
N VAL A 138 11.76 -10.30 9.39
CA VAL A 138 13.20 -10.29 9.69
C VAL A 138 13.60 -11.66 10.22
N ASP A 139 14.59 -12.29 9.58
CA ASP A 139 15.21 -13.52 10.09
C ASP A 139 15.88 -13.26 11.44
N GLN A 140 15.63 -14.13 12.42
CA GLN A 140 16.15 -13.93 13.78
C GLN A 140 17.65 -14.25 13.92
N ASN A 141 18.25 -14.94 12.96
CA ASN A 141 19.65 -15.35 13.01
C ASN A 141 20.58 -14.34 12.33
N ASP A 142 20.20 -13.86 11.14
CA ASP A 142 21.07 -13.03 10.31
C ASP A 142 20.47 -11.70 9.85
N ASP A 143 19.31 -11.32 10.41
CA ASP A 143 18.67 -10.03 10.17
C ASP A 143 18.30 -9.78 8.70
N LYS A 144 18.23 -10.82 7.86
CA LYS A 144 17.77 -10.72 6.48
C LYS A 144 16.26 -10.60 6.38
N SER A 145 15.81 -9.90 5.34
CA SER A 145 14.40 -9.88 4.94
C SER A 145 14.05 -11.19 4.23
N ILE A 146 13.17 -11.97 4.85
CA ILE A 146 12.54 -13.16 4.26
C ILE A 146 11.19 -12.73 3.69
N GLN A 147 10.85 -13.24 2.50
CA GLN A 147 9.55 -13.04 1.88
C GLN A 147 8.86 -14.36 1.62
N GLU A 148 7.54 -14.37 1.80
CA GLU A 148 6.67 -15.49 1.47
C GLU A 148 5.37 -14.96 0.86
N THR A 149 4.68 -15.80 0.08
CA THR A 149 3.35 -15.49 -0.45
C THR A 149 2.32 -16.19 0.42
N LEU A 150 1.26 -15.47 0.82
CA LEU A 150 0.19 -16.04 1.62
C LEU A 150 -0.63 -17.04 0.81
N PRO A 151 -1.10 -18.14 1.42
CA PRO A 151 -1.99 -19.10 0.74
C PRO A 151 -3.40 -18.51 0.55
N ASN A 152 -4.17 -19.05 -0.39
CA ASN A 152 -5.56 -18.64 -0.64
C ASN A 152 -6.51 -18.79 0.58
N SER A 153 -6.12 -19.57 1.59
CA SER A 153 -6.88 -19.73 2.84
C SER A 153 -6.66 -18.58 3.84
N GLU A 154 -5.66 -17.71 3.60
CA GLU A 154 -5.26 -16.66 4.53
C GLU A 154 -5.55 -15.29 3.92
N THR A 155 -6.60 -14.63 4.43
CA THR A 155 -7.04 -13.30 4.01
C THR A 155 -6.95 -12.26 5.12
N THR A 156 -6.29 -12.60 6.24
CA THR A 156 -6.17 -11.71 7.38
C THR A 156 -4.96 -10.78 7.28
N VAL A 157 -5.09 -9.65 7.97
CA VAL A 157 -4.06 -8.64 8.22
C VAL A 157 -4.14 -8.24 9.69
N ALA A 158 -3.15 -7.52 10.20
CA ALA A 158 -3.14 -7.10 11.59
C ALA A 158 -2.84 -5.60 11.73
N LEU A 159 -3.20 -5.05 12.89
CA LEU A 159 -2.85 -3.73 13.41
C LEU A 159 -3.30 -2.54 12.56
N LEU A 160 -2.73 -2.40 11.36
CA LEU A 160 -2.98 -1.31 10.44
C LEU A 160 -2.79 -1.77 9.00
N VAL A 161 -3.68 -1.35 8.10
CA VAL A 161 -3.51 -1.51 6.66
C VAL A 161 -4.21 -0.38 5.92
N ASN A 162 -3.59 0.07 4.82
CA ASN A 162 -4.14 1.06 3.91
C ASN A 162 -4.29 0.42 2.52
N LEU A 163 -5.49 0.49 1.95
CA LEU A 163 -5.88 -0.27 0.77
C LEU A 163 -6.56 0.63 -0.26
N LEU A 164 -6.25 0.39 -1.54
CA LEU A 164 -7.17 0.64 -2.63
C LEU A 164 -8.01 -0.63 -2.81
N ILE A 165 -9.33 -0.50 -2.76
CA ILE A 165 -10.28 -1.55 -3.15
C ILE A 165 -10.98 -1.12 -4.43
N SER A 166 -11.06 -2.01 -5.42
CA SER A 166 -11.76 -1.80 -6.70
C SER A 166 -12.40 -3.11 -7.18
N GLU A 167 -13.10 -3.07 -8.31
CA GLU A 167 -13.60 -4.27 -9.01
C GLU A 167 -12.50 -4.98 -9.82
N GLY A 168 -11.29 -4.41 -9.89
CA GLY A 168 -10.14 -5.00 -10.57
C GLY A 168 -10.24 -5.03 -12.10
N LYS A 169 -11.10 -4.19 -12.68
CA LYS A 169 -11.40 -4.15 -14.12
C LYS A 169 -10.33 -3.38 -14.91
N PRO A 170 -10.16 -3.66 -16.21
CA PRO A 170 -9.50 -2.75 -17.13
C PRO A 170 -10.21 -1.39 -17.18
N GLY A 171 -9.49 -0.35 -17.62
CA GLY A 171 -10.04 0.99 -17.75
C GLY A 171 -8.95 2.04 -17.91
N LYS A 172 -9.31 3.32 -17.91
CA LYS A 172 -8.34 4.42 -17.96
C LYS A 172 -7.70 4.64 -16.58
N VAL A 173 -6.38 4.80 -16.57
CA VAL A 173 -5.59 5.06 -15.36
C VAL A 173 -4.58 6.18 -15.59
N LEU A 174 -4.14 6.80 -14.50
CA LEU A 174 -3.02 7.73 -14.49
C LEU A 174 -1.70 6.93 -14.50
N LYS A 175 -0.90 7.08 -15.56
CA LYS A 175 0.47 6.56 -15.63
C LYS A 175 1.43 7.70 -15.33
N VAL A 176 2.20 7.55 -14.25
CA VAL A 176 3.26 8.49 -13.87
C VAL A 176 4.61 7.85 -14.14
N HIS A 177 5.40 8.48 -15.00
CA HIS A 177 6.78 8.12 -15.25
C HIS A 177 7.69 9.26 -14.82
N THR A 178 8.65 8.97 -13.95
CA THR A 178 9.71 9.89 -13.60
C THR A 178 11.07 9.21 -13.66
N LYS A 179 12.12 9.97 -13.97
CA LYS A 179 13.50 9.49 -13.96
C LYS A 179 14.44 10.56 -13.45
N LYS A 180 15.51 10.11 -12.80
CA LYS A 180 16.58 10.92 -12.21
C LYS A 180 16.02 11.96 -11.22
N ARG A 181 15.93 11.57 -9.96
CA ARG A 181 15.57 12.47 -8.86
C ARG A 181 16.64 13.56 -8.70
N ILE A 182 16.21 14.81 -8.74
CA ILE A 182 17.05 16.02 -8.59
C ILE A 182 16.65 16.86 -7.37
N GLY A 183 15.47 16.62 -6.80
CA GLY A 183 14.99 17.30 -5.59
C GLY A 183 15.04 16.44 -4.33
N GLY A 184 14.59 17.01 -3.21
CA GLY A 184 14.66 16.38 -1.90
C GLY A 184 13.59 15.31 -1.65
N ASP A 185 12.43 15.43 -2.29
CA ASP A 185 11.28 14.57 -2.03
C ASP A 185 11.38 13.26 -2.81
N ASP A 186 10.97 12.14 -2.19
CA ASP A 186 10.80 10.87 -2.91
C ASP A 186 9.59 10.92 -3.87
N PHE A 187 9.40 9.83 -4.62
CA PHE A 187 8.35 9.72 -5.63
C PHE A 187 6.94 9.94 -5.07
N ILE A 188 6.60 9.31 -3.94
CA ILE A 188 5.27 9.37 -3.34
C ILE A 188 5.08 10.72 -2.65
N ALA A 189 6.09 11.20 -1.91
CA ALA A 189 6.07 12.52 -1.30
C ALA A 189 5.88 13.64 -2.33
N SER A 190 6.56 13.54 -3.49
CA SER A 190 6.42 14.50 -4.60
C SER A 190 5.00 14.55 -5.16
N ILE A 191 4.36 13.39 -5.37
CA ILE A 191 2.98 13.32 -5.84
C ILE A 191 2.04 13.91 -4.78
N ARG A 192 2.15 13.47 -3.52
CA ARG A 192 1.28 13.95 -2.44
C ARG A 192 1.35 15.46 -2.27
N LYS A 193 2.57 16.02 -2.16
CA LYS A 193 2.76 17.47 -2.01
C LYS A 193 2.22 18.25 -3.21
N SER A 194 2.35 17.69 -4.41
CA SER A 194 1.74 18.25 -5.62
C SER A 194 0.22 18.32 -5.47
N LEU A 195 -0.44 17.19 -5.13
CA LEU A 195 -1.89 17.16 -4.94
C LEU A 195 -2.35 18.07 -3.80
N GLN A 196 -1.61 18.16 -2.70
CA GLN A 196 -1.92 19.04 -1.57
C GLN A 196 -1.92 20.51 -2.03
N LYS A 197 -0.91 20.92 -2.82
CA LYS A 197 -0.83 22.26 -3.39
C LYS A 197 -1.93 22.54 -4.43
N GLY A 198 -2.24 21.55 -5.28
CA GLY A 198 -3.22 21.70 -6.36
C GLY A 198 -4.66 21.73 -5.88
N TYR A 199 -5.00 20.91 -4.89
CA TYR A 199 -6.37 20.68 -4.45
C TYR A 199 -6.70 21.28 -3.08
N LYS A 200 -5.70 21.76 -2.33
CA LYS A 200 -5.86 22.50 -1.06
C LYS A 200 -6.77 21.77 -0.06
N ASP A 201 -7.96 22.29 0.18
CA ASP A 201 -8.98 21.79 1.10
C ASP A 201 -9.73 20.55 0.56
N LYS A 202 -9.58 20.24 -0.74
CA LYS A 202 -10.18 19.05 -1.36
C LYS A 202 -9.25 17.85 -1.20
N VAL A 203 -9.76 16.83 -0.52
CA VAL A 203 -9.01 15.58 -0.31
C VAL A 203 -9.12 14.68 -1.54
N VAL A 204 -7.98 14.34 -2.13
CA VAL A 204 -7.81 13.41 -3.25
C VAL A 204 -7.02 12.21 -2.75
N GLY A 205 -7.58 11.01 -2.95
CA GLY A 205 -6.91 9.75 -2.67
C GLY A 205 -6.46 9.07 -3.95
N LEU A 206 -5.22 8.58 -3.97
CA LEU A 206 -4.70 7.72 -5.03
C LEU A 206 -4.26 6.38 -4.42
N GLY A 207 -4.33 5.34 -5.23
CA GLY A 207 -3.73 4.05 -4.90
C GLY A 207 -3.41 3.28 -6.17
N GLY A 208 -2.61 2.24 -6.04
CA GLY A 208 -2.25 1.40 -7.17
C GLY A 208 -0.87 0.78 -7.02
N VAL A 209 -0.17 0.67 -8.15
CA VAL A 209 1.12 0.01 -8.27
C VAL A 209 2.12 0.90 -9.01
N PHE A 210 3.38 0.88 -8.58
CA PHE A 210 4.49 1.39 -9.38
C PHE A 210 5.70 0.45 -9.35
N VAL A 211 6.57 0.60 -10.33
CA VAL A 211 7.81 -0.18 -10.44
C VAL A 211 9.01 0.75 -10.40
N LEU A 212 9.89 0.55 -9.41
CA LEU A 212 11.23 1.10 -9.43
C LEU A 212 12.07 0.26 -10.40
N LYS A 213 12.26 0.75 -11.62
CA LYS A 213 13.00 0.04 -12.68
C LYS A 213 14.52 0.05 -12.49
N GLU A 214 15.05 1.15 -11.97
CA GLU A 214 16.49 1.36 -11.77
C GLU A 214 16.74 2.08 -10.44
N GLY A 215 17.92 1.85 -9.84
CA GLY A 215 18.34 2.45 -8.58
C GLY A 215 18.09 1.58 -7.36
N LYS A 216 18.07 2.23 -6.18
CA LYS A 216 17.88 1.57 -4.89
C LYS A 216 16.88 2.35 -4.05
N ALA A 217 16.15 1.63 -3.19
CA ALA A 217 15.24 2.21 -2.20
C ALA A 217 15.70 1.83 -0.79
N LYS A 218 15.71 2.80 0.12
CA LYS A 218 15.80 2.53 1.56
C LYS A 218 14.41 2.10 2.02
N GLN A 219 14.29 0.89 2.54
CA GLN A 219 13.04 0.32 3.04
C GLN A 219 13.27 -0.19 4.45
N HIS A 220 12.21 -0.32 5.24
CA HIS A 220 12.28 -1.04 6.51
C HIS A 220 11.40 -2.29 6.46
N VAL A 221 11.72 -3.23 7.34
CA VAL A 221 10.82 -4.32 7.74
C VAL A 221 10.77 -4.26 9.26
N MET A 222 9.56 -4.27 9.81
CA MET A 222 9.37 -4.38 11.25
C MET A 222 10.01 -5.67 11.76
N ARG A 223 10.77 -5.56 12.85
CA ARG A 223 11.19 -6.73 13.63
C ARG A 223 9.97 -7.36 14.28
N ASP A 224 10.17 -8.53 14.90
CA ASP A 224 9.16 -9.05 15.81
C ASP A 224 8.82 -8.01 16.90
N PHE A 225 7.62 -8.11 17.44
CA PHE A 225 7.07 -7.09 18.33
C PHE A 225 8.01 -6.80 19.49
N SER A 226 8.22 -5.51 19.76
CA SER A 226 9.10 -5.06 20.83
C SER A 226 8.66 -5.62 22.18
N LYS A 227 9.64 -6.02 23.01
CA LYS A 227 9.42 -6.43 24.40
C LYS A 227 9.32 -5.24 25.35
N SER A 228 9.67 -4.06 24.87
CA SER A 228 9.64 -2.80 25.61
C SER A 228 8.80 -1.76 24.86
N ARG A 229 8.27 -0.79 25.58
CA ARG A 229 7.52 0.33 25.01
C ARG A 229 8.36 1.12 24.01
N ILE A 230 7.75 1.54 22.91
CA ILE A 230 8.35 2.44 21.91
C ILE A 230 7.56 3.76 21.97
N GLU A 231 8.13 4.77 22.62
CA GLU A 231 7.48 6.05 22.90
C GLU A 231 8.04 7.20 22.06
N THR A 232 9.20 7.00 21.43
CA THR A 232 9.86 8.02 20.60
C THR A 232 10.16 7.52 19.20
N GLU A 233 10.31 8.46 18.26
CA GLU A 233 10.72 8.17 16.88
C GLU A 233 12.11 7.52 16.83
N GLU A 234 13.02 7.91 17.72
CA GLU A 234 14.35 7.28 17.82
C GLU A 234 14.24 5.80 18.21
N GLN A 235 13.42 5.49 19.22
CA GLN A 235 13.16 4.10 19.64
C GLN A 235 12.51 3.30 18.51
N LEU A 236 11.58 3.90 17.77
CA LEU A 236 10.94 3.27 16.62
C LEU A 236 11.97 2.96 15.53
N ASN A 237 12.79 3.92 15.15
CA ASN A 237 13.83 3.75 14.13
C ASN A 237 14.90 2.73 14.55
N ASN A 238 15.22 2.63 15.84
CA ASN A 238 16.14 1.61 16.35
C ASN A 238 15.54 0.19 16.33
N TRP A 239 14.21 0.08 16.52
CA TRP A 239 13.50 -1.19 16.42
C TRP A 239 13.31 -1.64 14.95
N LEU A 240 13.03 -0.71 14.04
CA LEU A 240 12.89 -1.01 12.61
C LEU A 240 14.21 -1.54 12.00
N LYS A 241 14.12 -2.57 11.14
CA LYS A 241 15.27 -3.03 10.37
C LYS A 241 15.27 -2.41 8.99
N PHE A 242 16.24 -1.54 8.71
CA PHE A 242 16.39 -0.89 7.40
C PHE A 242 17.27 -1.69 6.43
N TYR A 243 16.88 -1.69 5.16
CA TYR A 243 17.56 -2.31 4.04
C TYR A 243 17.71 -1.32 2.88
N ASN A 244 18.78 -1.47 2.10
CA ASN A 244 18.94 -0.81 0.81
C ASN A 244 18.64 -1.81 -0.30
N MET A 245 17.39 -1.85 -0.76
CA MET A 245 16.92 -2.79 -1.77
C MET A 245 17.20 -2.25 -3.17
N SER A 246 17.65 -3.10 -4.09
CA SER A 246 17.94 -2.71 -5.48
C SER A 246 16.79 -3.08 -6.40
N ALA A 247 16.57 -2.26 -7.43
CA ALA A 247 15.64 -2.52 -8.51
C ALA A 247 15.89 -3.89 -9.21
N PRO A 248 14.87 -4.50 -9.84
CA PRO A 248 13.48 -4.02 -9.92
C PRO A 248 12.71 -4.23 -8.62
N LEU A 249 11.91 -3.24 -8.24
CA LEU A 249 11.00 -3.33 -7.09
C LEU A 249 9.57 -2.94 -7.50
N ILE A 250 8.58 -3.70 -7.06
CA ILE A 250 7.15 -3.41 -7.20
C ILE A 250 6.64 -2.90 -5.87
N ALA A 251 5.93 -1.78 -5.91
CA ALA A 251 5.37 -1.16 -4.74
C ALA A 251 3.85 -1.06 -4.89
N LEU A 252 3.15 -1.41 -3.83
CA LEU A 252 1.70 -1.24 -3.69
C LEU A 252 1.43 -0.29 -2.54
N GLY A 253 0.41 0.55 -2.69
CA GLY A 253 0.11 1.52 -1.65
C GLY A 253 -0.99 2.49 -2.03
N THR A 254 -1.25 3.36 -1.07
CA THR A 254 -2.19 4.47 -1.18
C THR A 254 -1.55 5.75 -0.67
N LEU A 255 -2.09 6.88 -1.12
CA LEU A 255 -1.77 8.19 -0.60
C LEU A 255 -3.02 9.04 -0.58
N MET A 256 -3.10 9.93 0.41
CA MET A 256 -4.03 11.05 0.44
C MET A 256 -3.25 12.34 0.66
N ASN A 257 -3.74 13.42 0.06
CA ASN A 257 -3.13 14.74 0.17
C ASN A 257 -3.50 15.52 1.45
N ASP A 258 -4.36 14.95 2.30
CA ASP A 258 -4.70 15.48 3.62
C ASP A 258 -3.66 15.01 4.67
N ASP A 259 -3.47 15.79 5.73
CA ASP A 259 -2.56 15.46 6.84
C ASP A 259 -3.23 14.53 7.87
N VAL A 260 -4.56 14.40 7.82
CA VAL A 260 -5.33 13.59 8.78
C VAL A 260 -5.24 12.09 8.50
N VAL A 261 -4.76 11.66 7.32
CA VAL A 261 -4.76 10.24 6.95
C VAL A 261 -3.45 9.77 6.30
N SER A 262 -3.02 8.59 6.73
CA SER A 262 -1.69 7.99 6.54
C SER A 262 -1.27 7.82 5.07
N ILE A 263 0.00 8.15 4.80
CA ILE A 263 0.72 7.70 3.60
C ILE A 263 1.24 6.30 3.90
N SER A 264 0.89 5.31 3.07
CA SER A 264 1.48 3.99 3.16
C SER A 264 1.76 3.47 1.76
N ALA A 265 3.04 3.38 1.44
CA ALA A 265 3.52 2.68 0.26
C ALA A 265 4.70 1.83 0.70
N THR A 266 4.55 0.51 0.59
CA THR A 266 5.63 -0.42 0.94
C THR A 266 6.14 -1.10 -0.33
N ILE A 267 7.45 -1.06 -0.52
CA ILE A 267 8.12 -1.46 -1.75
C ILE A 267 8.74 -2.85 -1.58
N PHE A 268 8.54 -3.74 -2.55
CA PHE A 268 9.07 -5.11 -2.49
C PHE A 268 9.73 -5.57 -3.77
N ARG A 269 10.63 -6.55 -3.62
CA ARG A 269 11.30 -7.23 -4.72
C ARG A 269 10.57 -8.53 -5.03
N LEU A 270 10.10 -8.70 -6.27
CA LEU A 270 9.83 -10.05 -6.76
C LEU A 270 11.18 -10.75 -6.95
N HIS A 271 11.47 -11.75 -6.14
CA HIS A 271 12.29 -12.85 -6.61
C HIS A 271 11.34 -13.77 -7.38
N PHE A 272 11.65 -14.01 -8.65
CA PHE A 272 11.14 -15.13 -9.43
C PHE A 272 11.86 -16.39 -9.01
#